data_AF-A0A6N7GZ92-F1
#
_entry.id   AF-A0A6N7GZ92-F1
#
_cell.length_a   1.000
_cell.length_b   1.000
_cell.length_c   1.000
_cell.angle_alpha   90.00
_cell.angle_beta   90.00
_cell.angle_gamma   90.00
#
_symmetry.space_group_name_H-M   'P 1'
#
loop_
_entity.id
_entity.type
_entity.pdbx_description
1 polymer ?
#
loop_
_entity_poly.entity_id
_entity_poly.type
_entity_poly.pdbx_seq_one_letter_code
_entity_poly.pdbx_strand_id
1 'polypeptide(L)'
;MSISKFSPVRLISQVSVRTRIIVIAIIPVIGFLANGVEFMTAQREVENAFRSAEQAADVAEASREFKLALTAMRMNAKEFAARPSYDKVSNFTAAHENAARFLDTMARESESSRKDEIAIMQARVSALKDSFSGLIHTQETVGFAEDQGLHHKLAASAKEAERVITEELTDLPGVTTQRFRALLAAMRVYEGQFRNTRNENFRQRFADAFLAFNKASDAFDILTEPKQRLDQQIQNYVNTFSEWALAASR
;
A
#
# COMPACT_ATOMS: atom_id res chain seq x y z
N MET A 1 -87.86 -11.66 -39.48
CA MET A 1 -87.85 -13.07 -39.03
C MET A 1 -86.49 -13.65 -39.42
N SER A 2 -85.48 -13.39 -38.59
CA SER A 2 -84.79 -14.33 -37.68
C SER A 2 -83.59 -15.04 -38.33
N ILE A 3 -82.40 -14.52 -38.01
CA ILE A 3 -81.09 -15.08 -38.37
C ILE A 3 -80.91 -16.38 -37.58
N SER A 4 -80.91 -17.53 -38.26
CA SER A 4 -80.73 -18.82 -37.60
C SER A 4 -79.28 -19.00 -37.15
N LYS A 5 -79.11 -19.14 -35.84
CA LYS A 5 -77.87 -19.39 -35.12
C LYS A 5 -77.14 -20.62 -35.68
N PHE A 6 -75.87 -20.45 -36.06
CA PHE A 6 -74.93 -21.56 -36.24
C PHE A 6 -74.76 -22.27 -34.89
N SER A 7 -75.34 -23.47 -34.77
CA SER A 7 -75.20 -24.31 -33.58
C SER A 7 -74.01 -25.26 -33.78
N PRO A 8 -72.93 -25.16 -32.97
CA PRO A 8 -71.76 -26.03 -33.05
C PRO A 8 -72.05 -27.50 -32.71
N VAL A 9 -73.27 -27.81 -32.26
CA VAL A 9 -73.70 -29.14 -31.83
C VAL A 9 -73.83 -30.13 -32.99
N ARG A 10 -74.07 -29.66 -34.23
CA ARG A 10 -74.25 -30.55 -35.40
C ARG A 10 -72.95 -31.01 -36.08
N LEU A 11 -71.82 -30.36 -35.83
CA LEU A 11 -70.53 -30.79 -36.39
C LEU A 11 -69.92 -32.00 -35.66
N ILE A 12 -70.48 -32.37 -34.50
CA ILE A 12 -69.94 -33.44 -33.67
C ILE A 12 -70.60 -34.82 -33.97
N SER A 13 -71.61 -34.90 -34.84
CA SER A 13 -72.39 -36.13 -35.07
C SER A 13 -71.89 -37.06 -36.19
N GLN A 14 -70.84 -36.69 -36.94
CA GLN A 14 -70.24 -37.54 -37.98
C GLN A 14 -68.85 -38.09 -37.63
N VAL A 15 -68.37 -37.81 -36.41
CA VAL A 15 -67.06 -38.27 -35.93
C VAL A 15 -67.24 -39.64 -35.25
N SER A 16 -66.57 -40.66 -35.78
CA SER A 16 -66.56 -42.03 -35.21
C SER A 16 -66.27 -42.01 -33.71
N VAL A 17 -66.96 -42.85 -32.94
CA VAL A 17 -66.82 -42.99 -31.49
C VAL A 17 -65.35 -43.16 -31.08
N ARG A 18 -64.55 -43.84 -31.92
CA ARG A 18 -63.11 -44.06 -31.72
C ARG A 18 -62.32 -42.75 -31.71
N THR A 19 -62.67 -41.79 -32.57
CA THR A 19 -62.02 -40.48 -32.65
C THR A 19 -62.41 -39.60 -31.46
N ARG A 20 -63.67 -39.66 -30.99
CA ARG A 20 -64.08 -38.97 -29.76
C ARG A 20 -63.32 -39.46 -28.53
N ILE A 21 -63.13 -40.77 -28.40
CA ILE A 21 -62.34 -41.35 -27.29
C ILE A 21 -60.89 -40.87 -27.34
N ILE A 22 -60.27 -40.85 -28.52
CA ILE A 22 -58.88 -40.37 -28.69
C ILE A 22 -58.77 -38.87 -28.32
N VAL A 23 -59.72 -38.03 -28.76
CA VAL A 23 -59.72 -36.59 -28.46
C VAL A 23 -59.89 -36.33 -26.97
N ILE A 24 -60.79 -37.05 -26.28
CA ILE A 24 -60.99 -36.92 -24.83
C ILE A 24 -59.75 -37.40 -24.05
N ALA A 25 -59.07 -38.44 -24.54
CA ALA A 25 -57.85 -38.97 -23.91
C ALA A 25 -56.62 -38.06 -24.07
N ILE A 26 -56.58 -37.20 -25.10
CA ILE A 26 -55.46 -36.28 -25.36
C ILE A 26 -55.48 -35.05 -24.44
N ILE A 27 -56.66 -34.60 -24.00
CA ILE A 27 -56.80 -33.38 -23.16
C ILE A 27 -56.00 -33.48 -21.85
N PRO A 28 -56.08 -34.58 -21.06
CA PRO A 28 -55.26 -34.74 -19.86
C PRO A 28 -53.76 -34.77 -20.16
N VAL A 29 -53.36 -35.38 -21.29
CA VAL A 29 -51.95 -35.52 -21.67
C VAL A 29 -51.32 -34.18 -22.02
N ILE A 30 -52.05 -33.33 -22.77
CA ILE A 30 -51.61 -31.95 -23.08
C ILE A 30 -51.55 -31.11 -21.80
N GLY A 31 -52.55 -31.24 -20.92
CA GLY A 31 -52.53 -30.57 -19.62
C GLY A 31 -51.31 -30.98 -18.79
N PHE A 32 -50.96 -32.26 -18.77
CA PHE A 32 -49.79 -32.76 -18.04
C PHE A 32 -48.46 -32.28 -18.65
N LEU A 33 -48.37 -32.20 -20.00
CA LEU A 33 -47.22 -31.66 -20.71
C LEU A 33 -47.02 -30.16 -20.46
N ALA A 34 -48.11 -29.38 -20.48
CA ALA A 34 -48.06 -27.94 -20.19
C ALA A 34 -47.55 -27.67 -18.76
N ASN A 35 -48.11 -28.38 -17.77
CA ASN A 35 -47.67 -28.28 -16.38
C ASN A 35 -46.23 -28.80 -16.18
N GLY A 36 -45.82 -29.86 -16.90
CA GLY A 36 -44.47 -30.42 -16.84
C GLY A 36 -43.40 -29.47 -17.40
N VAL A 37 -43.71 -28.72 -18.47
CA VAL A 37 -42.81 -27.70 -19.03
C VAL A 37 -42.66 -26.52 -18.08
N GLU A 38 -43.75 -26.06 -17.46
CA GLU A 38 -43.70 -25.03 -16.41
C GLU A 38 -42.85 -25.48 -15.22
N PHE A 39 -43.02 -26.73 -14.77
CA PHE A 39 -42.26 -27.30 -13.66
C PHE A 39 -40.75 -27.42 -13.95
N MET A 40 -40.36 -27.88 -15.15
CA MET A 40 -38.94 -27.94 -15.54
C MET A 40 -38.30 -26.56 -15.72
N THR A 41 -39.07 -25.56 -16.17
CA THR A 41 -38.59 -24.19 -16.32
C THR A 41 -38.42 -23.51 -14.96
N ALA A 42 -39.38 -23.72 -14.05
CA ALA A 42 -39.31 -23.25 -12.66
C ALA A 42 -38.15 -23.87 -11.87
N GLN A 43 -37.85 -25.16 -12.05
CA GLN A 43 -36.69 -25.79 -11.41
C GLN A 43 -35.36 -25.16 -11.85
N ARG A 44 -35.21 -24.87 -13.15
CA ARG A 44 -34.00 -24.19 -13.68
C ARG A 44 -33.88 -22.76 -13.17
N GLU A 45 -34.99 -22.04 -13.05
CA GLU A 45 -35.00 -20.67 -12.53
C GLU A 45 -34.63 -20.63 -11.04
N VAL A 46 -35.16 -21.55 -10.23
CA VAL A 46 -34.81 -21.70 -8.82
C VAL A 46 -33.34 -22.09 -8.64
N GLU A 47 -32.84 -23.04 -9.44
CA GLU A 47 -31.42 -23.44 -9.41
C GLU A 47 -30.48 -22.28 -9.81
N ASN A 48 -30.87 -21.48 -10.80
CA ASN A 48 -30.14 -20.27 -11.17
C ASN A 48 -30.20 -19.20 -10.07
N ALA A 49 -31.35 -19.03 -9.40
CA ALA A 49 -31.50 -18.09 -8.29
C ALA A 49 -30.66 -18.48 -7.07
N PHE A 50 -30.60 -19.77 -6.72
CA PHE A 50 -29.71 -20.27 -5.66
C PHE A 50 -28.24 -20.08 -6.01
N ARG A 51 -27.82 -20.42 -7.25
CA ARG A 51 -26.45 -20.16 -7.71
C ARG A 51 -26.09 -18.68 -7.69
N SER A 52 -27.01 -17.82 -8.12
CA SER A 52 -26.81 -16.36 -8.07
C SER A 52 -26.72 -15.84 -6.63
N ALA A 53 -27.53 -16.37 -5.71
CA ALA A 53 -27.47 -16.02 -4.29
C ALA A 53 -26.16 -16.48 -3.63
N GLU A 54 -25.67 -17.68 -3.97
CA GLU A 54 -24.39 -18.21 -3.50
C GLU A 54 -23.22 -17.35 -3.99
N GLN A 55 -23.16 -17.04 -5.30
CA GLN A 55 -22.17 -16.12 -5.86
C GLN A 55 -22.21 -14.72 -5.21
N ALA A 56 -23.42 -14.20 -4.96
CA ALA A 56 -23.57 -12.91 -4.29
C ALA A 56 -23.07 -12.95 -2.84
N ALA A 57 -23.29 -14.06 -2.12
CA ALA A 57 -22.77 -14.25 -0.78
C ALA A 57 -21.24 -14.34 -0.76
N ASP A 58 -20.64 -15.07 -1.70
CA ASP A 58 -19.18 -15.20 -1.83
C ASP A 58 -18.51 -13.86 -2.16
N VAL A 59 -19.10 -13.09 -3.08
CA VAL A 59 -18.61 -11.73 -3.39
C VAL A 59 -18.74 -10.79 -2.19
N ALA A 60 -19.84 -10.87 -1.43
CA ALA A 60 -20.03 -10.05 -0.24
C ALA A 60 -19.03 -10.38 0.86
N GLU A 61 -18.78 -11.67 1.11
CA GLU A 61 -17.80 -12.13 2.08
C GLU A 61 -16.39 -11.73 1.66
N ALA A 62 -16.00 -11.99 0.40
CA ALA A 62 -14.71 -11.57 -0.14
C ALA A 62 -14.53 -10.04 -0.07
N SER A 63 -15.59 -9.26 -0.30
CA SER A 63 -15.55 -7.79 -0.14
C SER A 63 -15.32 -7.37 1.30
N ARG A 64 -15.94 -8.04 2.28
CA ARG A 64 -15.71 -7.79 3.70
C ARG A 64 -14.27 -8.07 4.09
N GLU A 65 -13.76 -9.24 3.70
CA GLU A 65 -12.39 -9.65 4.00
C GLU A 65 -11.35 -8.79 3.27
N PHE A 66 -11.62 -8.37 2.03
CA PHE A 66 -10.82 -7.38 1.31
C PHE A 66 -10.73 -6.06 2.09
N LYS A 67 -11.85 -5.55 2.62
CA LYS A 67 -11.87 -4.32 3.42
C LYS A 67 -11.08 -4.45 4.73
N LEU A 68 -11.14 -5.62 5.38
CA LEU A 68 -10.32 -5.91 6.56
C LEU A 68 -8.83 -5.93 6.21
N ALA A 69 -8.45 -6.60 5.12
CA ALA A 69 -7.07 -6.64 4.65
C ALA A 69 -6.54 -5.24 4.32
N LEU A 70 -7.32 -4.40 3.64
CA LEU A 70 -6.94 -3.01 3.34
C LEU A 70 -6.79 -2.17 4.61
N THR A 71 -7.63 -2.40 5.62
CA THR A 71 -7.52 -1.75 6.93
C THR A 71 -6.22 -2.17 7.63
N ALA A 72 -5.87 -3.45 7.58
CA ALA A 72 -4.61 -3.97 8.12
C ALA A 72 -3.39 -3.38 7.39
N MET A 73 -3.42 -3.27 6.06
CA MET A 73 -2.37 -2.58 5.29
C MET A 73 -2.19 -1.14 5.78
N ARG A 74 -3.30 -0.39 5.90
CA ARG A 74 -3.25 1.00 6.36
C ARG A 74 -2.69 1.13 7.79
N MET A 75 -3.08 0.24 8.70
CA MET A 75 -2.56 0.25 10.07
C MET A 75 -1.07 -0.05 10.10
N ASN A 76 -0.61 -1.10 9.41
CA ASN A 76 0.81 -1.44 9.36
C ASN A 76 1.65 -0.35 8.71
N ALA A 77 1.15 0.32 7.66
CA ALA A 77 1.86 1.46 7.07
C ALA A 77 2.00 2.65 8.04
N LYS A 78 0.93 2.95 8.80
CA LYS A 78 0.98 4.00 9.84
C LYS A 78 1.94 3.64 10.97
N GLU A 79 1.87 2.40 11.45
CA GLU A 79 2.77 1.91 12.49
C GLU A 79 4.22 1.89 12.03
N PHE A 80 4.47 1.51 10.77
CA PHE A 80 5.80 1.59 10.16
C PHE A 80 6.30 3.04 10.14
N ALA A 81 5.49 4.00 9.72
CA ALA A 81 5.89 5.41 9.73
C ALA A 81 6.19 5.95 11.14
N ALA A 82 5.52 5.44 12.17
CA ALA A 82 5.74 5.84 13.56
C ALA A 82 6.95 5.14 14.20
N ARG A 83 7.12 3.85 13.90
CA ARG A 83 8.18 2.99 14.42
C ARG A 83 8.54 1.92 13.38
N PRO A 84 9.48 2.23 12.48
CA PRO A 84 9.82 1.32 11.40
C PRO A 84 10.39 0.00 11.91
N SER A 85 9.94 -1.12 11.35
CA SER A 85 10.54 -2.44 11.57
C SER A 85 10.15 -3.42 10.47
N TYR A 86 10.96 -4.47 10.28
CA TYR A 86 10.65 -5.53 9.31
C TYR A 86 9.40 -6.33 9.66
N ASP A 87 9.02 -6.42 10.94
CA ASP A 87 7.75 -7.06 11.33
C ASP A 87 6.55 -6.33 10.72
N LYS A 88 6.56 -4.99 10.71
CA LYS A 88 5.51 -4.19 10.07
C LYS A 88 5.51 -4.35 8.56
N VAL A 89 6.69 -4.49 7.95
CA VAL A 89 6.83 -4.77 6.51
C VAL A 89 6.21 -6.12 6.16
N SER A 90 6.53 -7.15 6.94
CA SER A 90 6.00 -8.51 6.75
C SER A 90 4.47 -8.52 6.90
N ASN A 91 3.95 -7.90 7.97
CA ASN A 91 2.51 -7.81 8.20
C ASN A 91 1.76 -7.03 7.11
N PHE A 92 2.35 -5.93 6.61
CA PHE A 92 1.79 -5.21 5.47
C PHE A 92 1.74 -6.09 4.22
N THR A 93 2.81 -6.84 3.94
CA THR A 93 2.91 -7.70 2.76
C THR A 93 1.90 -8.84 2.83
N ALA A 94 1.74 -9.48 3.99
CA ALA A 94 0.71 -10.50 4.21
C ALA A 94 -0.71 -9.93 4.01
N ALA A 95 -0.97 -8.72 4.53
CA ALA A 95 -2.26 -8.05 4.32
C ALA A 95 -2.51 -7.71 2.84
N HIS A 96 -1.48 -7.28 2.10
CA HIS A 96 -1.57 -7.06 0.65
C HIS A 96 -1.89 -8.37 -0.10
N GLU A 97 -1.20 -9.46 0.20
CA GLU A 97 -1.45 -10.76 -0.43
C GLU A 97 -2.88 -11.26 -0.19
N ASN A 98 -3.39 -11.08 1.03
CA ASN A 98 -4.79 -11.37 1.34
C ASN A 98 -5.75 -10.48 0.54
N ALA A 99 -5.48 -9.16 0.48
CA ALA A 99 -6.31 -8.23 -0.30
C ALA A 99 -6.35 -8.62 -1.79
N ALA A 100 -5.20 -8.96 -2.38
CA ALA A 100 -5.11 -9.42 -3.76
C ALA A 100 -5.89 -10.73 -3.99
N ARG A 101 -5.79 -11.69 -3.05
CA ARG A 101 -6.52 -12.96 -3.10
C ARG A 101 -8.03 -12.74 -3.06
N PHE A 102 -8.53 -11.86 -2.19
CA PHE A 102 -9.96 -11.57 -2.11
C PHE A 102 -10.48 -10.84 -3.35
N LEU A 103 -9.69 -9.94 -3.94
CA LEU A 103 -10.04 -9.33 -5.23
C LEU A 103 -10.10 -10.36 -6.37
N ASP A 104 -9.21 -11.35 -6.38
CA ASP A 104 -9.26 -12.45 -7.34
C ASP A 104 -10.53 -13.32 -7.16
N THR A 105 -10.90 -13.66 -5.93
CA THR A 105 -12.18 -14.33 -5.64
C THR A 105 -13.36 -13.49 -6.13
N MET A 106 -13.39 -12.19 -5.83
CA MET A 106 -14.44 -11.30 -6.34
C MET A 106 -14.50 -11.31 -7.87
N ALA A 107 -13.35 -11.30 -8.56
CA ALA A 107 -13.30 -11.30 -10.03
C ALA A 107 -13.81 -12.61 -10.64
N ARG A 108 -13.59 -13.74 -9.96
CA ARG A 108 -14.06 -15.07 -10.38
C ARG A 108 -15.58 -15.21 -10.23
N GLU A 109 -16.12 -14.77 -9.10
CA GLU A 109 -17.54 -14.93 -8.77
C GLU A 109 -18.45 -13.78 -9.29
N SER A 110 -17.86 -12.69 -9.78
CA SER A 110 -18.61 -11.54 -10.32
C SER A 110 -19.03 -11.69 -11.78
N GLU A 111 -20.17 -11.07 -12.09
CA GLU A 111 -20.64 -10.83 -13.46
C GLU A 111 -19.64 -10.01 -14.28
N SER A 112 -19.66 -10.17 -15.61
CA SER A 112 -18.72 -9.50 -16.51
C SER A 112 -18.71 -7.98 -16.38
N SER A 113 -19.85 -7.36 -16.05
CA SER A 113 -19.98 -5.91 -15.87
C SER A 113 -19.17 -5.33 -14.71
N ARG A 114 -18.80 -6.15 -13.71
CA ARG A 114 -18.05 -5.69 -12.51
C ARG A 114 -16.57 -6.04 -12.56
N LYS A 115 -16.14 -6.85 -13.54
CA LYS A 115 -14.75 -7.31 -13.64
C LYS A 115 -13.77 -6.16 -13.90
N ASP A 116 -14.18 -5.15 -14.67
CA ASP A 116 -13.36 -3.97 -14.94
C ASP A 116 -13.11 -3.14 -13.67
N GLU A 117 -14.13 -2.96 -12.83
CA GLU A 117 -13.98 -2.27 -11.55
C GLU A 117 -13.03 -3.02 -10.60
N ILE A 118 -13.13 -4.35 -10.56
CA ILE A 118 -12.25 -5.19 -9.76
C ILE A 118 -10.81 -5.13 -10.26
N ALA A 119 -10.59 -5.12 -11.58
CA ALA A 119 -9.27 -4.95 -12.17
C ALA A 119 -8.64 -3.59 -11.79
N ILE A 120 -9.43 -2.51 -11.78
CA ILE A 120 -8.98 -1.19 -11.31
C ILE A 120 -8.59 -1.25 -9.82
N MET A 121 -9.35 -1.95 -8.98
CA MET A 121 -9.01 -2.13 -7.56
C MET A 121 -7.71 -2.91 -7.37
N GLN A 122 -7.50 -3.98 -8.14
CA GLN A 122 -6.25 -4.75 -8.14
C GLN A 122 -5.04 -3.87 -8.48
N ALA A 123 -5.16 -3.06 -9.54
CA ALA A 123 -4.12 -2.12 -9.93
C ALA A 123 -3.80 -1.11 -8.81
N ARG A 124 -4.81 -0.58 -8.12
CA ARG A 124 -4.61 0.35 -6.99
C ARG A 124 -3.95 -0.30 -5.79
N VAL A 125 -4.31 -1.54 -5.47
CA VAL A 125 -3.68 -2.31 -4.37
C VAL A 125 -2.22 -2.61 -4.68
N SER A 126 -1.90 -2.95 -5.93
CA SER A 126 -0.52 -3.11 -6.39
C SER A 126 0.27 -1.82 -6.27
N ALA A 127 -0.27 -0.69 -6.75
CA ALA A 127 0.39 0.61 -6.66
C ALA A 127 0.64 1.05 -5.20
N LEU A 128 -0.25 0.66 -4.27
CA LEU A 128 -0.05 0.89 -2.84
C LEU A 128 1.13 0.09 -2.28
N LYS A 129 1.33 -1.16 -2.73
CA LYS A 129 2.51 -1.97 -2.38
C LYS A 129 3.79 -1.34 -2.92
N ASP A 130 3.77 -0.86 -4.16
CA ASP A 130 4.94 -0.21 -4.77
C ASP A 130 5.32 1.07 -4.00
N SER A 131 4.32 1.87 -3.65
CA SER A 131 4.51 3.08 -2.83
C SER A 131 5.11 2.75 -1.46
N PHE A 132 4.59 1.71 -0.79
CA PHE A 132 5.11 1.26 0.50
C PHE A 132 6.54 0.69 0.38
N SER A 133 6.86 0.02 -0.72
CA SER A 133 8.22 -0.46 -1.02
C SER A 133 9.21 0.70 -1.16
N GLY A 134 8.77 1.82 -1.76
CA GLY A 134 9.55 3.06 -1.77
C GLY A 134 9.84 3.60 -0.37
N LEU A 135 8.86 3.56 0.54
CA LEU A 135 9.06 3.96 1.94
C LEU A 135 10.06 3.05 2.66
N ILE A 136 10.00 1.75 2.42
CA ILE A 136 10.96 0.78 2.99
C ILE A 136 12.38 1.11 2.54
N HIS A 137 12.58 1.34 1.24
CA HIS A 137 13.91 1.64 0.71
C HIS A 137 14.49 2.95 1.25
N THR A 138 13.65 3.99 1.38
CA THR A 138 14.04 5.24 2.04
C THR A 138 14.42 4.99 3.50
N GLN A 139 13.65 4.18 4.22
CA GLN A 139 13.93 3.84 5.61
C GLN A 139 15.21 3.01 5.77
N GLU A 140 15.49 2.05 4.89
CA GLU A 140 16.73 1.28 4.88
C GLU A 140 17.95 2.17 4.66
N THR A 141 17.80 3.17 3.79
CA THR A 141 18.83 4.19 3.56
C THR A 141 19.08 5.02 4.82
N VAL A 142 18.01 5.51 5.46
CA VAL A 142 18.10 6.31 6.69
C VAL A 142 18.61 5.49 7.88
N GLY A 143 18.21 4.22 7.98
CA GLY A 143 18.43 3.31 9.09
C GLY A 143 17.17 3.11 9.94
N PHE A 144 16.87 1.87 10.36
CA PHE A 144 15.74 1.57 11.27
C PHE A 144 16.01 1.98 12.72
N ALA A 145 17.28 2.06 13.08
CA ALA A 145 17.78 2.45 14.40
C ALA A 145 18.94 3.43 14.24
N GLU A 146 19.32 4.08 15.35
CA GLU A 146 20.39 5.10 15.36
C GLU A 146 21.78 4.53 15.01
N ASP A 147 21.97 3.21 15.12
CA ASP A 147 23.19 2.49 14.78
C ASP A 147 23.21 1.92 13.36
N GLN A 148 22.25 2.30 12.51
CA GLN A 148 22.14 1.85 11.13
C GLN A 148 22.08 3.02 10.13
N GLY A 149 22.33 2.71 8.85
CA GLY A 149 22.11 3.63 7.73
C GLY A 149 22.85 4.97 7.86
N LEU A 150 22.18 6.04 7.39
CA LEU A 150 22.68 7.41 7.49
C LEU A 150 22.79 7.89 8.93
N HIS A 151 21.95 7.40 9.86
CA HIS A 151 22.08 7.73 11.29
C HIS A 151 23.42 7.30 11.87
N HIS A 152 23.83 6.06 11.60
CA HIS A 152 25.13 5.56 12.04
C HIS A 152 26.27 6.38 11.44
N LYS A 153 26.22 6.63 10.12
CA LYS A 153 27.26 7.38 9.42
C LYS A 153 27.43 8.79 9.99
N LEU A 154 26.31 9.50 10.26
CA LEU A 154 26.32 10.82 10.91
C LEU A 154 27.02 10.78 12.27
N ALA A 155 26.60 9.85 13.13
CA ALA A 155 27.16 9.71 14.46
C ALA A 155 28.66 9.35 14.43
N ALA A 156 29.04 8.45 13.51
CA ALA A 156 30.43 8.02 13.33
C ALA A 156 31.34 9.16 12.84
N SER A 157 30.92 9.91 11.82
CA SER A 157 31.72 11.03 11.29
C SER A 157 31.87 12.16 12.31
N ALA A 158 30.81 12.48 13.06
CA ALA A 158 30.87 13.50 14.10
C ALA A 158 31.78 13.09 15.26
N LYS A 159 31.69 11.81 15.69
CA LYS A 159 32.54 11.26 16.75
C LYS A 159 34.02 11.25 16.33
N GLU A 160 34.31 10.87 15.09
CA GLU A 160 35.68 10.85 14.59
C GLU A 160 36.26 12.25 14.44
N ALA A 161 35.47 13.23 13.97
CA ALA A 161 35.89 14.63 13.96
C ALA A 161 36.20 15.15 15.38
N GLU A 162 35.37 14.84 16.37
CA GLU A 162 35.59 15.20 17.77
C GLU A 162 36.87 14.56 18.34
N ARG A 163 37.14 13.30 17.97
CA ARG A 163 38.35 12.57 18.34
C ARG A 163 39.60 13.26 17.76
N VAL A 164 39.61 13.57 16.47
CA VAL A 164 40.73 14.27 15.82
C VAL A 164 40.99 15.64 16.47
N ILE A 165 39.94 16.42 16.74
CA ILE A 165 40.07 17.72 17.44
C ILE A 165 40.70 17.56 18.83
N THR A 166 40.37 16.48 19.54
CA THR A 166 40.77 16.30 20.94
C THR A 166 42.12 15.64 21.12
N GLU A 167 42.41 14.64 20.30
CA GLU A 167 43.54 13.72 20.50
C GLU A 167 44.69 13.98 19.55
N GLU A 168 44.44 14.54 18.37
CA GLU A 168 45.47 14.66 17.31
C GLU A 168 45.85 16.10 16.99
N LEU A 169 44.99 17.07 17.29
CA LEU A 169 45.30 18.50 17.16
C LEU A 169 45.85 19.09 18.46
N THR A 170 46.76 18.38 19.11
CA THR A 170 47.37 18.77 20.39
C THR A 170 48.24 20.02 20.28
N ASP A 171 48.76 20.30 19.09
CA ASP A 171 49.64 21.44 18.84
C ASP A 171 48.87 22.76 18.68
N LEU A 172 47.54 22.70 18.59
CA LEU A 172 46.71 23.90 18.52
C LEU A 172 46.60 24.59 19.90
N PRO A 173 46.55 25.94 19.92
CA PRO A 173 46.21 26.66 21.14
C PRO A 173 44.88 26.19 21.70
N GLY A 174 44.77 26.02 23.02
CA GLY A 174 43.55 25.52 23.66
C GLY A 174 42.28 26.32 23.32
N VAL A 175 42.41 27.63 23.08
CA VAL A 175 41.31 28.50 22.62
C VAL A 175 40.81 28.10 21.22
N THR A 176 41.72 27.73 20.31
CA THR A 176 41.41 27.27 18.96
C THR A 176 40.74 25.89 19.00
N THR A 177 41.28 24.95 19.78
CA THR A 177 40.68 23.63 20.00
C THR A 177 39.27 23.77 20.57
N GLN A 178 39.07 24.65 21.55
CA GLN A 178 37.76 24.92 22.14
C GLN A 178 36.78 25.50 21.11
N ARG A 179 37.26 26.37 20.21
CA ARG A 179 36.44 26.92 19.12
C ARG A 179 35.97 25.82 18.15
N PHE A 180 36.85 24.90 17.73
CA PHE A 180 36.45 23.78 16.88
C PHE A 180 35.43 22.87 17.55
N ARG A 181 35.62 22.55 18.84
CA ARG A 181 34.63 21.78 19.62
C ARG A 181 33.28 22.48 19.69
N ALA A 182 33.27 23.79 19.94
CA ALA A 182 32.04 24.57 20.00
C ALA A 182 31.29 24.60 18.67
N LEU A 183 32.00 24.74 17.55
CA LEU A 183 31.41 24.73 16.21
C LEU A 183 30.85 23.35 15.85
N LEU A 184 31.59 22.27 16.11
CA LEU A 184 31.11 20.90 15.90
C LEU A 184 29.87 20.61 16.78
N ALA A 185 29.88 21.03 18.05
CA ALA A 185 28.72 20.89 18.93
C ALA A 185 27.50 21.67 18.41
N ALA A 186 27.70 22.90 17.90
CA ALA A 186 26.63 23.69 17.30
C ALA A 186 26.04 22.98 16.07
N MET A 187 26.88 22.44 15.19
CA MET A 187 26.43 21.63 14.04
C MET A 187 25.57 20.44 14.51
N ARG A 188 26.03 19.66 15.50
CA ARG A 188 25.27 18.52 16.04
C ARG A 188 23.92 18.92 16.64
N VAL A 189 23.87 20.04 17.36
CA VAL A 189 22.63 20.57 17.92
C VAL A 189 21.65 20.95 16.81
N TYR A 190 22.12 21.67 15.79
CA TYR A 190 21.26 22.09 14.68
C TYR A 190 20.82 20.92 13.80
N GLU A 191 21.69 19.93 13.56
CA GLU A 191 21.31 18.67 12.93
C GLU A 191 20.16 18.00 13.70
N GLY A 192 20.33 17.77 15.01
CA GLY A 192 19.31 17.12 15.84
C GLY A 192 17.98 17.89 15.85
N GLN A 193 18.04 19.22 15.95
CA GLN A 193 16.85 20.08 15.89
C GLN A 193 16.15 20.01 14.53
N PHE A 194 16.90 20.01 13.43
CA PHE A 194 16.34 19.81 12.10
C PHE A 194 15.71 18.42 11.96
N ARG A 195 16.40 17.37 12.42
CA ARG A 195 15.90 16.00 12.36
C ARG A 195 14.56 15.83 13.07
N ASN A 196 14.41 16.49 14.21
CA ASN A 196 13.21 16.43 15.05
C ASN A 196 12.07 17.31 14.50
N THR A 197 12.37 18.53 14.05
CA THR A 197 11.34 19.54 13.75
C THR A 197 11.07 19.77 12.28
N ARG A 198 11.98 19.34 11.39
CA ARG A 198 11.98 19.63 9.95
C ARG A 198 12.00 21.13 9.61
N ASN A 199 12.40 21.98 10.56
CA ASN A 199 12.45 23.41 10.35
C ASN A 199 13.75 23.83 9.64
N GLU A 200 13.62 24.37 8.43
CA GLU A 200 14.73 24.77 7.57
C GLU A 200 15.66 25.82 8.21
N ASN A 201 15.18 26.59 9.20
CA ASN A 201 16.03 27.50 9.99
C ASN A 201 17.21 26.76 10.62
N PHE A 202 17.00 25.55 11.15
CA PHE A 202 18.07 24.77 11.74
C PHE A 202 19.05 24.25 10.69
N ARG A 203 18.59 23.96 9.46
CA ARG A 203 19.48 23.60 8.35
C ARG A 203 20.36 24.78 7.94
N GLN A 204 19.80 26.00 7.90
CA GLN A 204 20.58 27.20 7.64
C GLN A 204 21.62 27.44 8.74
N ARG A 205 21.23 27.34 10.03
CA ARG A 205 22.16 27.49 11.16
C ARG A 205 23.28 26.43 11.16
N PHE A 206 22.96 25.21 10.75
CA PHE A 206 23.97 24.17 10.52
C PHE A 206 24.97 24.60 9.45
N ALA A 207 24.49 25.09 8.30
CA ALA A 207 25.35 25.56 7.22
C ALA A 207 26.23 26.75 7.65
N ASP A 208 25.68 27.69 8.42
CA ASP A 208 26.42 28.83 8.97
C ASP A 208 27.54 28.35 9.93
N ALA A 209 27.25 27.37 10.78
CA ALA A 209 28.24 26.77 11.68
C ALA A 209 29.35 26.03 10.91
N PHE A 210 29.00 25.31 9.84
CA PHE A 210 29.97 24.68 8.93
C PHE A 210 30.86 25.70 8.22
N LEU A 211 30.30 26.80 7.72
CA LEU A 211 31.10 27.88 7.11
C LEU A 211 32.05 28.52 8.13
N ALA A 212 31.58 28.73 9.37
CA ALA A 212 32.42 29.22 10.46
C ALA A 212 33.52 28.22 10.85
N PHE A 213 33.26 26.91 10.73
CA PHE A 213 34.24 25.85 10.91
C PHE A 213 35.33 25.89 9.84
N ASN A 214 34.94 25.92 8.55
CA ASN A 214 35.90 26.01 7.44
C ASN A 214 36.76 27.27 7.56
N LYS A 215 36.15 28.42 7.87
CA LYS A 215 36.90 29.66 8.11
C LYS A 215 37.90 29.54 9.27
N ALA A 216 37.58 28.75 10.31
CA ALA A 216 38.52 28.48 11.40
C ALA A 216 39.64 27.51 10.97
N SER A 217 39.34 26.54 10.12
CA SER A 217 40.31 25.60 9.53
C SER A 217 41.29 26.32 8.58
N ASP A 218 40.81 27.27 7.78
CA ASP A 218 41.61 28.06 6.85
C ASP A 218 42.53 29.07 7.56
N ALA A 219 42.15 29.54 8.75
CA ALA A 219 42.89 30.57 9.48
C ALA A 219 44.23 30.07 10.05
N PHE A 220 44.48 28.77 10.09
CA PHE A 220 45.75 28.20 10.53
C PHE A 220 46.33 27.29 9.44
N ASP A 221 47.50 27.71 8.94
CA ASP A 221 48.18 27.12 7.79
C ASP A 221 49.04 25.93 8.21
N ILE A 222 48.38 24.90 8.74
CA ILE A 222 49.01 23.66 9.18
C ILE A 222 48.54 22.55 8.25
N LEU A 223 49.32 22.27 7.20
CA LEU A 223 49.12 21.11 6.31
C LEU A 223 49.57 19.83 7.01
N THR A 224 48.92 19.48 8.12
CA THR A 224 49.17 18.21 8.82
C THR A 224 48.11 17.17 8.47
N GLU A 225 48.51 15.91 8.55
CA GLU A 225 47.62 14.77 8.32
C GLU A 225 46.35 14.80 9.21
N PRO A 226 46.40 15.20 10.50
CA PRO A 226 45.20 15.38 11.32
C PRO A 226 44.25 16.46 10.79
N LYS A 227 44.76 17.57 10.24
CA LYS A 227 43.90 18.61 9.64
C LYS A 227 43.12 18.04 8.45
N GLN A 228 43.81 17.35 7.54
CA GLN A 228 43.18 16.72 6.37
C GLN A 228 42.12 15.69 6.79
N ARG A 229 42.41 14.86 7.81
CA ARG A 229 41.43 13.94 8.38
C ARG A 229 40.22 14.68 8.94
N LEU A 230 40.43 15.75 9.71
CA LEU A 230 39.35 16.55 10.28
C LEU A 230 38.45 17.11 9.18
N ASP A 231 39.04 17.77 8.17
CA ASP A 231 38.30 18.35 7.05
C ASP A 231 37.50 17.26 6.30
N GLN A 232 38.10 16.09 6.09
CA GLN A 232 37.41 14.94 5.47
C GLN A 232 36.22 14.44 6.32
N GLN A 233 36.39 14.32 7.64
CA GLN A 233 35.30 13.84 8.51
C GLN A 233 34.16 14.85 8.61
N ILE A 234 34.48 16.14 8.66
CA ILE A 234 33.48 17.21 8.62
C ILE A 234 32.75 17.20 7.27
N GLN A 235 33.46 17.04 6.15
CA GLN A 235 32.83 16.95 4.84
C GLN A 235 31.92 15.71 4.73
N ASN A 236 32.38 14.56 5.22
CA ASN A 236 31.56 13.35 5.29
C ASN A 236 30.30 13.58 6.13
N TYR A 237 30.43 14.25 7.26
CA TYR A 237 29.32 14.59 8.14
C TYR A 237 28.28 15.49 7.46
N VAL A 238 28.73 16.57 6.80
CA VAL A 238 27.86 17.51 6.06
C VAL A 238 27.16 16.83 4.87
N ASN A 239 27.90 16.01 4.11
CA ASN A 239 27.35 15.25 2.98
C ASN A 239 26.28 14.26 3.47
N THR A 240 26.59 13.49 4.52
CA THR A 240 25.65 12.53 5.11
C THR A 240 24.40 13.24 5.65
N PHE A 241 24.54 14.42 6.25
CA PHE A 241 23.38 15.19 6.70
C PHE A 241 22.53 15.70 5.54
N SER A 242 23.16 16.11 4.44
CA SER A 242 22.47 16.53 3.23
C SER A 242 21.71 15.36 2.59
N GLU A 243 22.34 14.18 2.49
CA GLU A 243 21.69 12.94 2.04
C GLU A 243 20.51 12.57 2.93
N TRP A 244 20.68 12.66 4.24
CA TRP A 244 19.62 12.38 5.21
C TRP A 244 18.44 13.35 5.07
N ALA A 245 18.72 14.64 4.94
CA ALA A 245 17.70 15.67 4.77
C ALA A 245 16.90 15.47 3.48
N LEU A 246 17.56 15.08 2.38
CA LEU A 246 16.91 14.74 1.12
C LEU A 246 16.05 13.47 1.25
N ALA A 247 16.59 12.41 1.84
CA ALA A 247 15.89 11.14 2.02
C ALA A 247 14.62 11.32 2.87
N ALA A 248 14.69 12.12 3.93
CA ALA A 248 13.57 12.35 4.83
C ALA A 248 12.57 13.43 4.35
N SER A 249 12.83 14.07 3.21
CA SER A 249 11.91 15.05 2.57
C SER A 249 11.05 14.44 1.46
N ARG A 250 11.30 13.18 1.11
CA ARG A 250 10.53 12.39 0.12
C ARG A 250 9.38 11.66 0.80
#